data_AF-A0A5C1AAC6-F1
#
_entry.id   AF-A0A5C1AAC6-F1
#
_cell.length_a   1.000
_cell.length_b   1.000
_cell.length_c   1.000
_cell.angle_alpha   90.00
_cell.angle_beta   90.00
_cell.angle_gamma   90.00
#
_symmetry.space_group_name_H-M   'P 1'
#
loop_
_entity.id
_entity.type
_entity.pdbx_description
1 polymer ?
#
loop_
_entity_poly.entity_id
_entity_poly.type
_entity_poly.pdbx_seq_one_letter_code
_entity_poly.pdbx_strand_id
1 'polypeptide(L)' 'MAQSLAKIYVHAVFSTHNRQPLIADPWREELFQLLSGAANNAGCQALIVGGVADHVHLLF' A
#
# COMPACT_ATOMS: atom_id res chain seq x y z
N MET A 1 -23.38 23.60 11.28
CA MET A 1 -22.16 22.81 11.58
C MET A 1 -21.99 21.81 10.47
N ALA A 2 -20.90 21.88 9.70
CA ALA A 2 -20.64 20.90 8.66
C ALA A 2 -20.05 19.65 9.32
N GLN A 3 -20.87 18.63 9.55
CA GLN A 3 -20.40 17.33 10.01
C GLN A 3 -20.42 16.38 8.82
N SER A 4 -19.30 16.32 8.10
CA SER A 4 -19.11 15.37 7.02
C SER A 4 -18.66 14.04 7.62
N LEU A 5 -19.55 13.05 7.63
CA LEU A 5 -19.19 11.66 7.83
C LEU A 5 -18.88 11.06 6.46
N ALA A 6 -17.59 10.86 6.17
CA ALA A 6 -17.14 10.23 4.94
C ALA A 6 -16.25 9.03 5.26
N LYS A 7 -16.45 7.96 4.50
CA LYS A 7 -15.57 6.79 4.50
C LYS A 7 -15.02 6.64 3.09
N ILE A 8 -13.77 7.03 2.89
CA ILE A 8 -13.13 7.06 1.58
C ILE A 8 -12.12 5.92 1.55
N TYR A 9 -12.27 5.05 0.56
CA TYR A 9 -11.33 3.96 0.30
C TYR A 9 -10.59 4.24 -0.99
N VAL A 10 -9.27 4.14 -0.94
CA VAL A 10 -8.38 4.38 -2.07
C VAL A 10 -7.57 3.13 -2.35
N HIS A 11 -7.66 2.65 -3.59
CA HIS A 11 -6.78 1.60 -4.09
C HIS A 11 -5.62 2.25 -4.84
N ALA A 12 -4.50 2.41 -4.14
CA ALA A 12 -3.26 2.92 -4.71
C ALA A 12 -2.47 1.78 -5.34
N VAL A 13 -2.08 1.94 -6.61
CA VAL A 13 -1.22 1.00 -7.34
C VAL A 13 -0.01 1.75 -7.85
N PHE A 14 1.19 1.27 -7.52
CA PHE A 14 2.44 1.86 -7.96
C PHE A 14 3.48 0.79 -8.26
N SER A 15 4.38 1.06 -9.20
CA SER A 15 5.38 0.11 -9.66
C SER A 15 6.79 0.46 -9.20
N THR A 16 7.68 -0.52 -9.27
CA THR A 16 9.13 -0.30 -9.25
C THR A 16 9.54 0.58 -10.44
N HIS A 17 10.74 1.16 -10.34
CA HIS A 17 11.32 1.92 -11.43
C HIS A 17 11.41 1.06 -12.71
N ASN A 18 10.88 1.58 -13.83
CA ASN A 18 10.78 0.87 -15.11
C ASN A 18 10.11 -0.51 -15.03
N ARG A 19 9.26 -0.77 -14.02
CA ARG A 19 8.62 -2.08 -13.80
C ARG A 19 9.61 -3.25 -13.74
N GLN A 20 10.82 -2.99 -13.24
CA GLN A 20 11.77 -4.06 -13.00
C GLN A 20 11.22 -5.00 -11.91
N PRO A 21 11.36 -6.33 -12.05
CA PRO A 21 10.81 -7.31 -11.10
C PRO A 21 11.66 -7.38 -9.82
N LEU A 22 11.76 -6.27 -9.11
CA LEU A 22 12.64 -6.12 -7.97
C LEU A 22 12.03 -6.68 -6.69
N ILE A 23 10.71 -6.79 -6.57
CA ILE A 23 10.01 -7.28 -5.35
C ILE A 23 10.18 -8.80 -5.21
N ALA A 24 11.30 -9.21 -4.61
CA ALA A 24 11.70 -10.60 -4.51
C ALA A 24 11.05 -11.32 -3.30
N ASP A 25 10.79 -12.62 -3.46
CA ASP A 25 10.14 -13.45 -2.45
C ASP A 25 10.79 -13.39 -1.04
N PRO A 26 12.13 -13.33 -0.89
CA PRO A 26 12.75 -13.33 0.45
C PRO A 26 12.38 -12.15 1.35
N TRP A 27 11.96 -11.02 0.77
CA TRP A 27 11.69 -9.78 1.53
C TRP A 27 10.35 -9.12 1.16
N ARG A 28 9.56 -9.72 0.27
CA ARG A 28 8.26 -9.20 -0.16
C ARG A 28 7.33 -8.93 1.02
N GLU A 29 7.24 -9.88 1.96
CA GLU A 29 6.37 -9.76 3.13
C GLU A 29 6.79 -8.61 4.05
N GLU A 30 8.09 -8.48 4.31
CA GLU A 30 8.64 -7.38 5.10
C GLU A 30 8.39 -6.02 4.45
N LEU A 31 8.54 -5.92 3.12
CA LEU A 31 8.17 -4.72 2.36
C LEU A 31 6.68 -4.38 2.56
N PHE A 32 5.78 -5.36 2.44
CA PHE A 32 4.34 -5.12 2.60
C PHE A 32 3.98 -4.67 4.03
N GLN A 33 4.62 -5.24 5.04
CA GLN A 33 4.46 -4.82 6.44
C GLN A 33 4.96 -3.37 6.66
N LEU A 34 6.10 -3.01 6.07
CA LEU A 34 6.63 -1.66 6.14
C LEU A 34 5.69 -0.64 5.49
N LEU A 35 5.14 -0.97 4.32
CA LEU A 35 4.17 -0.12 3.62
C LEU A 35 2.86 0.03 4.39
N SER A 36 2.37 -1.06 5.00
CA SER A 36 1.23 -1.02 5.92
C SER A 36 1.49 -0.07 7.09
N GLY A 37 2.65 -0.19 7.74
CA GLY A 37 3.06 0.70 8.83
C GLY A 37 3.14 2.16 8.39
N ALA A 38 3.71 2.44 7.20
CA ALA A 38 3.82 3.78 6.66
C ALA A 38 2.43 4.42 6.40
N ALA A 39 1.50 3.68 5.81
CA ALA A 39 0.14 4.16 5.59
C ALA A 39 -0.58 4.46 6.92
N ASN A 40 -0.51 3.52 7.88
CA ASN A 40 -1.11 3.69 9.20
C ASN A 40 -0.52 4.91 9.95
N ASN A 41 0.79 5.11 9.88
CA ASN A 41 1.46 6.27 10.48
C ASN A 41 1.09 7.60 9.81
N ALA A 42 0.67 7.56 8.54
CA ALA A 42 0.14 8.72 7.82
C ALA A 42 -1.35 9.01 8.14
N GLY A 43 -1.98 8.21 9.02
CA GLY A 43 -3.40 8.33 9.34
C GLY A 43 -4.34 7.64 8.34
N CYS A 44 -3.78 6.86 7.40
CA CYS A 44 -4.53 6.06 6.44
C CYS A 44 -4.59 4.61 6.93
N GLN A 45 -5.77 4.10 7.25
CA GLN A 45 -5.90 2.73 7.73
C GLN A 45 -5.62 1.73 6.60
N ALA A 46 -4.45 1.10 6.60
CA ALA A 46 -4.13 0.05 5.65
C ALA A 46 -5.02 -1.18 5.87
N LEU A 47 -5.88 -1.48 4.90
CA LEU A 47 -6.75 -2.65 4.92
C LEU A 47 -6.09 -3.86 4.26
N ILE A 48 -5.45 -3.65 3.11
CA ILE A 48 -4.82 -4.71 2.31
C ILE A 48 -3.54 -4.14 1.70
N VAL A 49 -2.43 -4.87 1.87
CA VAL A 49 -1.18 -4.63 1.16
C VAL A 49 -0.78 -5.91 0.45
N GLY A 50 -0.47 -5.81 -0.84
CA GLY A 50 -0.04 -6.95 -1.64
C GLY A 50 0.64 -6.49 -2.92
N GLY A 51 0.90 -7.42 -3.82
CA GLY A 51 1.56 -7.09 -5.08
C GLY A 51 2.25 -8.29 -5.71
N VAL A 52 2.96 -8.02 -6.80
CA VAL A 52 3.80 -8.99 -7.52
C VAL A 52 5.19 -8.40 -7.73
N ALA A 53 6.02 -9.04 -8.54
CA ALA A 53 7.45 -8.72 -8.63
C ALA A 53 7.75 -7.25 -9.02
N ASP A 54 6.87 -6.55 -9.73
CA ASP A 54 7.12 -5.21 -10.26
C ASP A 54 6.17 -4.12 -9.73
N HIS A 55 5.16 -4.45 -8.92
CA HIS A 55 4.22 -3.46 -8.40
C HIS A 55 3.51 -3.89 -7.11
N VAL A 56 3.01 -2.87 -6.40
CA VAL A 56 2.27 -2.99 -5.14
C VAL A 56 0.83 -2.53 -5.34
N HIS A 57 -0.07 -3.24 -4.67
CA HIS A 57 -1.45 -2.87 -4.44
C HIS A 57 -1.64 -2.53 -2.97
N LEU A 58 -2.16 -1.33 -2.69
CA LEU A 58 -2.41 -0.85 -1.34
C LEU A 58 -3.83 -0.29 -1.26
N LEU A 59 -4.65 -0.85 -0.37
CA LEU A 59 -5.99 -0.37 -0.05
C LEU A 59 -5.96 0.28 1.34
N PHE A 60 -6.29 1.57 1.42
CA PHE A 60 -6.45 2.32 2.67
C PHE A 60 -7.64 3.28 2.64
#